data_AF-A0A8J4V1P5-F1
#
_entry.id   AF-A0A8J4V1P5-F1
#
_cell.length_a   1.000
_cell.length_b   1.000
_cell.length_c   1.000
_cell.angle_alpha   90.00
_cell.angle_beta   90.00
_cell.angle_gamma   90.00
#
_symmetry.space_group_name_H-M   'P 1'
#
loop_
_entity.id
_entity.type
_entity.pdbx_description
1 polymer ?
#
loop_
_entity_poly.entity_id
_entity_poly.type
_entity_poly.pdbx_seq_one_letter_code
_entity_poly.pdbx_strand_id
1 'polypeptide(L)'
;MCEDIFVYLFGYGSLMWRPGFSYTKKFNAYIKGWKRVFYQGSTDHRGTPEAPGRVVTLIKQPEETKDTEEWITWGTVYAISDDEALATLKNLDYREKGGYERHELDIYLDEQSMVSYGKAIVYLATTENEEYLGEDTIDNIAQHIFRSIGPSGRNIDYLLKLANSLHEMGVVDQHVFDIEKIVLELMDRHQINHHNSLVENLSLSSSPTSSMLSSINSLVVNGATTTGTSGSSPGTNSPLLDEKALELLHRHKRFYMKPQGTVIIDQGAVQAISQRAKSLLPVGIIGFTGEFESDALVTIQDSNGSDISRGLTNYSSKELALIIGKQSKDLESLLGYFKGESVVDHTNLILL
;
A
#
# COMPACT_ATOMS: atom_id res chain seq x y z
N MET A 1 -10.53 -8.81 21.03
CA MET A 1 -10.78 -7.84 19.95
C MET A 1 -9.56 -7.91 19.05
N CYS A 2 -9.67 -8.47 17.84
CA CYS A 2 -8.58 -8.40 16.86
C CYS A 2 -8.27 -6.93 16.61
N GLU A 3 -7.00 -6.53 16.73
CA GLU A 3 -6.54 -5.29 16.12
C GLU A 3 -6.73 -5.45 14.61
N ASP A 4 -7.53 -4.60 13.97
CA ASP A 4 -7.78 -4.66 12.54
C ASP A 4 -6.44 -4.54 11.79
N ILE A 5 -6.04 -5.61 11.10
CA ILE A 5 -4.82 -5.65 10.30
C ILE A 5 -5.13 -4.97 8.96
N PHE A 6 -4.34 -3.95 8.62
CA PHE A 6 -4.48 -3.22 7.37
C PHE A 6 -3.23 -3.35 6.50
N VAL A 7 -3.46 -3.54 5.20
CA VAL A 7 -2.46 -3.29 4.16
C VAL A 7 -2.63 -1.86 3.67
N TYR A 8 -1.55 -1.08 3.72
CA TYR A 8 -1.55 0.30 3.23
C TYR A 8 -1.13 0.37 1.77
N LEU A 9 -1.91 1.07 0.95
CA LEU A 9 -1.58 1.39 -0.44
C LEU A 9 -1.36 2.90 -0.58
N PHE A 10 -0.24 3.31 -1.15
CA PHE A 10 0.07 4.72 -1.41
C PHE A 10 -0.24 5.10 -2.86
N GLY A 11 -1.18 6.04 -3.03
CA GLY A 11 -1.49 6.64 -4.31
C GLY A 11 -0.81 7.99 -4.47
N TYR A 12 0.02 8.14 -5.51
CA TYR A 12 0.66 9.41 -5.88
C TYR A 12 0.17 9.99 -7.21
N GLY A 13 -0.70 9.27 -7.93
CA GLY A 13 -1.30 9.65 -9.20
C GLY A 13 -2.82 9.45 -9.18
N SER A 14 -3.37 8.78 -10.20
CA SER A 14 -4.83 8.60 -10.34
C SER A 14 -5.54 7.95 -9.15
N LEU A 15 -4.82 7.16 -8.36
CA LEU A 15 -5.34 6.56 -7.14
C LEU A 15 -5.78 7.60 -6.10
N MET A 16 -5.26 8.83 -6.14
CA MET A 16 -5.64 9.89 -5.20
C MET A 16 -7.13 10.28 -5.30
N TRP A 17 -7.73 10.18 -6.49
CA TRP A 17 -9.16 10.47 -6.71
C TRP A 17 -9.98 9.29 -7.24
N ARG A 18 -9.32 8.26 -7.78
CA ARG A 18 -9.97 7.08 -8.37
C ARG A 18 -9.24 5.79 -7.96
N PRO A 19 -9.38 5.36 -6.68
CA PRO A 19 -8.73 4.15 -6.20
C PRO A 19 -9.19 2.90 -6.98
N GLY A 20 -10.50 2.76 -7.19
CA GLY A 20 -11.06 1.61 -7.93
C GLY A 20 -11.14 0.33 -7.11
N PHE A 21 -11.08 0.44 -5.77
CA PHE A 21 -11.20 -0.66 -4.81
C PHE A 21 -11.81 -0.14 -3.49
N SER A 22 -12.27 -1.07 -2.65
CA SER A 22 -12.77 -0.81 -1.30
C SER A 22 -11.64 -0.53 -0.31
N TYR A 23 -11.88 0.33 0.66
CA TYR A 23 -10.93 0.64 1.72
C TYR A 23 -11.66 1.02 3.01
N THR A 24 -11.02 0.76 4.15
CA THR A 24 -11.58 1.04 5.48
C THR A 24 -11.34 2.47 5.92
N LYS A 25 -10.14 3.00 5.63
CA LYS A 25 -9.76 4.40 5.93
C LYS A 25 -8.84 4.94 4.84
N LYS A 26 -8.86 6.26 4.65
CA LYS A 26 -7.86 6.98 3.85
C LYS A 26 -7.34 8.19 4.58
N PHE A 27 -6.08 8.54 4.35
CA PHE A 27 -5.44 9.73 4.92
C PHE A 27 -4.30 10.19 4.02
N ASN A 28 -3.87 11.43 4.17
CA ASN A 28 -2.75 11.97 3.41
C ASN A 28 -1.44 11.70 4.14
N ALA A 29 -0.42 11.34 3.39
CA ALA A 29 0.93 11.07 3.89
C ALA A 29 1.94 11.41 2.80
N TYR A 30 3.22 11.40 3.13
CA TYR A 30 4.30 11.53 2.17
C TYR A 30 5.32 10.42 2.30
N ILE A 31 6.06 10.21 1.21
CA ILE A 31 7.23 9.32 1.12
C ILE A 31 8.49 10.18 0.93
N LYS A 32 9.63 9.70 1.45
CA LYS A 32 10.94 10.37 1.37
C LYS A 32 11.86 9.71 0.34
N GLY A 33 12.73 10.49 -0.29
CA GLY A 33 13.69 10.06 -1.31
C GLY A 33 13.08 9.85 -2.70
N TRP A 34 11.89 10.41 -2.97
CA TRP A 34 11.18 10.23 -4.24
C TRP A 34 10.57 11.54 -4.71
N LYS A 35 10.65 11.79 -6.02
CA LYS A 35 10.03 12.94 -6.69
C LYS A 35 9.03 12.46 -7.73
N ARG A 36 7.82 13.02 -7.69
CA ARG A 36 6.77 12.81 -8.69
C ARG A 36 7.05 13.60 -9.96
N VAL A 37 6.97 12.92 -11.11
CA VAL A 37 7.27 13.49 -12.43
C VAL A 37 6.38 12.93 -13.54
N PHE A 38 6.06 13.73 -14.55
CA PHE A 38 5.24 13.37 -15.72
C PHE A 38 6.07 12.68 -16.83
N TYR A 39 6.88 11.69 -16.46
CA TYR A 39 7.83 11.03 -17.36
C TYR A 39 7.31 9.70 -17.91
N GLN A 40 6.13 9.25 -17.47
CA GLN A 40 5.56 7.98 -17.91
C GLN A 40 4.58 8.19 -19.05
N GLY A 41 4.75 7.44 -20.13
CA GLY A 41 3.82 7.33 -21.25
C GLY A 41 2.53 6.63 -20.85
N SER A 42 1.41 7.09 -21.39
CA SER A 42 0.11 6.42 -21.26
C SER A 42 -0.47 6.14 -22.64
N THR A 43 -0.45 4.87 -23.04
CA THR A 43 -0.88 4.39 -24.35
C THR A 43 -2.31 3.84 -24.36
N ASP A 44 -2.94 3.67 -23.19
CA ASP A 44 -4.24 3.01 -23.01
C ASP A 44 -5.28 3.86 -22.24
N HIS A 45 -4.85 4.92 -21.57
CA HIS A 45 -5.73 5.78 -20.77
C HIS A 45 -5.76 7.23 -21.26
N ARG A 46 -4.62 7.91 -21.27
CA ARG A 46 -4.52 9.36 -21.54
C ARG A 46 -3.89 9.72 -22.89
N GLY A 47 -3.49 8.71 -23.65
CA GLY A 47 -3.15 8.77 -25.06
C GLY A 47 -3.55 7.48 -25.76
N THR A 48 -2.90 7.20 -26.89
CA THR A 48 -3.03 5.95 -27.66
C THR A 48 -1.65 5.33 -27.87
N PRO A 49 -1.54 4.08 -28.34
CA PRO A 49 -0.25 3.46 -28.64
C PRO A 49 0.60 4.26 -29.64
N GLU A 50 -0.04 4.92 -30.61
CA GLU A 50 0.64 5.73 -31.64
C GLU A 50 0.94 7.16 -31.18
N ALA A 51 0.24 7.65 -30.15
CA ALA A 51 0.35 9.00 -29.62
C ALA A 51 0.14 8.96 -28.09
N PRO A 52 1.15 8.51 -27.32
CA PRO A 52 1.02 8.36 -25.87
C PRO A 52 0.73 9.70 -25.19
N GLY A 53 -0.01 9.64 -24.08
CA GLY A 53 -0.10 10.74 -23.12
C GLY A 53 1.08 10.74 -22.17
N ARG A 54 1.13 11.70 -21.25
CA ARG A 54 2.03 11.73 -20.09
C ARG A 54 1.24 11.62 -18.78
N VAL A 55 1.61 10.66 -17.95
CA VAL A 55 1.11 10.44 -16.59
C VAL A 55 2.28 10.42 -15.61
N VAL A 56 1.99 10.45 -14.31
CA VAL A 56 3.06 10.51 -13.31
C VAL A 56 3.69 9.16 -13.02
N THR A 57 5.01 9.17 -12.81
CA THR A 57 5.77 8.14 -12.09
C THR A 57 6.60 8.81 -10.99
N LEU A 58 7.36 8.01 -10.23
CA LEU A 58 8.29 8.48 -9.20
C LEU A 58 9.73 8.20 -9.62
N ILE A 59 10.59 9.19 -9.50
CA ILE A 59 12.04 9.03 -9.66
C ILE A 59 12.70 9.01 -8.28
N LYS A 60 13.64 8.08 -8.11
CA LYS A 60 14.40 7.94 -6.87
C LYS A 60 15.43 9.07 -6.79
N GLN A 61 15.57 9.68 -5.63
CA GLN A 61 16.57 10.69 -5.38
C GLN A 61 17.99 10.11 -5.54
N PRO A 62 18.89 10.76 -6.31
CA PRO A 62 20.29 10.37 -6.40
C PRO A 62 20.99 10.47 -5.04
N GLU A 63 21.84 9.50 -4.73
CA GLU A 63 22.53 9.40 -3.43
C GLU A 63 23.36 10.65 -3.13
N GLU A 64 23.93 11.26 -4.18
CA GLU A 64 24.79 12.43 -4.14
C GLU A 64 24.05 13.71 -3.68
N THR A 65 22.73 13.72 -3.74
CA THR A 65 21.90 14.90 -3.42
C THR A 65 21.20 14.81 -2.07
N LYS A 66 21.30 13.66 -1.38
CA LYS A 66 20.59 13.41 -0.11
C LYS A 66 21.00 14.36 1.01
N ASP A 67 22.25 14.81 1.01
CA ASP A 67 22.77 15.70 2.05
C ASP A 67 22.34 17.18 1.85
N THR A 68 21.83 17.53 0.66
CA THR A 68 21.48 18.92 0.32
C THR A 68 20.00 19.24 0.48
N GLU A 69 19.13 18.28 0.13
CA GLU A 69 17.69 18.43 0.17
C GLU A 69 17.08 17.04 0.30
N GLU A 70 15.99 16.88 1.05
CA GLU A 70 15.24 15.62 1.07
C GLU A 70 14.09 15.71 0.07
N TRP A 71 14.09 14.86 -0.95
CA TRP A 71 12.96 14.80 -1.87
C TRP A 71 11.77 14.14 -1.19
N ILE A 72 10.62 14.81 -1.17
CA ILE A 72 9.38 14.26 -0.65
C ILE A 72 8.30 14.22 -1.73
N THR A 73 7.41 13.24 -1.64
CA THR A 73 6.21 13.18 -2.47
C THR A 73 5.00 12.92 -1.59
N TRP A 74 4.05 13.86 -1.61
CA TRP A 74 2.75 13.73 -0.97
C TRP A 74 1.77 12.90 -1.79
N GLY A 75 0.94 12.10 -1.10
CA GLY A 75 -0.07 11.24 -1.71
C GLY A 75 -1.16 10.83 -0.72
N THR A 76 -2.06 9.97 -1.18
CA THR A 76 -3.15 9.41 -0.37
C THR A 76 -2.85 7.97 -0.03
N VAL A 77 -2.88 7.64 1.25
CA VAL A 77 -2.81 6.27 1.76
C VAL A 77 -4.21 5.71 1.93
N TYR A 78 -4.43 4.50 1.43
CA TYR A 78 -5.64 3.71 1.64
C TYR A 78 -5.31 2.51 2.51
N ALA A 79 -6.08 2.30 3.59
CA ALA A 79 -6.00 1.10 4.40
C ALA A 79 -7.03 0.09 3.92
N ILE A 80 -6.55 -1.07 3.53
CA ILE A 80 -7.36 -2.18 3.01
C ILE A 80 -7.30 -3.27 4.08
N SER A 81 -8.44 -3.83 4.46
CA SER A 81 -8.47 -4.92 5.42
C SER A 81 -7.78 -6.17 4.85
N ASP A 82 -7.23 -7.01 5.74
CA ASP A 82 -6.47 -8.20 5.35
C ASP A 82 -7.24 -9.16 4.42
N ASP A 83 -8.55 -9.29 4.62
CA ASP A 83 -9.46 -10.12 3.82
C ASP A 83 -9.71 -9.55 2.41
N GLU A 84 -9.65 -8.23 2.23
CA GLU A 84 -9.80 -7.57 0.92
C GLU A 84 -8.47 -7.29 0.22
N ALA A 85 -7.36 -7.34 0.96
CA ALA A 85 -6.04 -6.92 0.48
C ALA A 85 -5.57 -7.75 -0.71
N LEU A 86 -5.69 -9.08 -0.65
CA LEU A 86 -5.23 -9.97 -1.72
C LEU A 86 -5.98 -9.71 -3.03
N ALA A 87 -7.30 -9.59 -2.97
CA ALA A 87 -8.13 -9.30 -4.14
C ALA A 87 -7.82 -7.91 -4.74
N THR A 88 -7.63 -6.91 -3.88
CA THR A 88 -7.29 -5.55 -4.30
C THR A 88 -5.93 -5.49 -4.98
N LEU A 89 -4.92 -6.10 -4.38
CA LEU A 89 -3.56 -6.17 -4.94
C LEU A 89 -3.53 -6.91 -6.28
N LYS A 90 -4.32 -8.00 -6.42
CA LYS A 90 -4.45 -8.73 -7.69
C LYS A 90 -5.09 -7.88 -8.79
N ASN A 91 -6.11 -7.10 -8.46
CA ASN A 91 -6.75 -6.20 -9.43
C ASN A 91 -5.81 -5.07 -9.85
N LEU A 92 -5.02 -4.54 -8.92
CA LEU A 92 -4.01 -3.54 -9.21
C LEU A 92 -2.87 -4.11 -10.06
N ASP A 93 -2.38 -5.33 -9.81
CA ASP A 93 -1.40 -5.97 -10.70
C ASP A 93 -1.91 -6.09 -12.13
N TYR A 94 -3.20 -6.42 -12.31
CA TYR A 94 -3.79 -6.49 -13.64
C TYR A 94 -3.86 -5.12 -14.30
N ARG A 95 -4.23 -4.09 -13.52
CA ARG A 95 -4.33 -2.71 -13.99
C ARG A 95 -2.98 -2.11 -14.36
N GLU A 96 -1.94 -2.46 -13.62
CA GLU A 96 -0.60 -1.89 -13.77
C GLU A 96 0.36 -2.80 -14.58
N LYS A 97 -0.19 -3.73 -15.38
CA LYS A 97 0.56 -4.67 -16.26
C LYS A 97 1.55 -3.98 -17.21
N GLY A 98 1.40 -2.69 -17.47
CA GLY A 98 2.28 -1.89 -18.31
C GLY A 98 3.61 -1.54 -17.63
N GLY A 99 4.26 -2.48 -16.93
CA GLY A 99 5.63 -2.31 -16.41
C GLY A 99 5.77 -1.57 -15.08
N TYR A 100 4.77 -1.64 -14.19
CA TYR A 100 4.91 -1.13 -12.82
C TYR A 100 5.41 -2.23 -11.88
N GLU A 101 6.34 -1.85 -11.00
CA GLU A 101 6.85 -2.67 -9.92
C GLU A 101 6.25 -2.25 -8.57
N ARG A 102 6.20 -3.20 -7.63
CA ARG A 102 5.76 -2.93 -6.26
C ARG A 102 6.96 -2.61 -5.38
N HIS A 103 6.87 -1.49 -4.66
CA HIS A 103 7.82 -1.11 -3.63
C HIS A 103 7.08 -0.96 -2.29
N GLU A 104 7.75 -1.35 -1.20
CA GLU A 104 7.30 -1.05 0.16
C GLU A 104 8.09 0.16 0.66
N LEU A 105 7.42 1.30 0.82
CA LEU A 105 8.03 2.55 1.23
C LEU A 105 7.51 2.99 2.58
N ASP A 106 8.39 3.60 3.39
CA ASP A 106 8.00 4.26 4.63
C ASP A 106 7.13 5.48 4.33
N ILE A 107 6.01 5.58 5.03
CA ILE A 107 5.08 6.71 4.96
C ILE A 107 5.15 7.55 6.23
N TYR A 108 5.01 8.85 6.06
CA TYR A 108 5.15 9.84 7.14
C TYR A 108 3.93 10.78 7.12
N LEU A 109 3.48 11.18 8.31
CA LEU A 109 2.33 12.08 8.48
C LEU A 109 2.73 13.52 8.80
N ASP A 110 3.96 13.71 9.28
CA ASP A 110 4.47 14.99 9.74
C ASP A 110 5.93 15.11 9.28
N GLU A 111 6.22 16.17 8.52
CA GLU A 111 7.56 16.51 8.00
C GLU A 111 8.61 16.63 9.12
N GLN A 112 8.18 16.96 10.33
CA GLN A 112 9.04 17.10 11.51
C GLN A 112 9.28 15.77 12.22
N SER A 113 8.49 14.74 11.92
CA SER A 113 8.64 13.41 12.50
C SER A 113 9.73 12.61 11.77
N MET A 114 10.72 12.16 12.54
CA MET A 114 11.72 11.19 12.07
C MET A 114 11.19 9.76 12.05
N VAL A 115 10.03 9.51 12.66
CA VAL A 115 9.42 8.18 12.79
C VAL A 115 8.37 7.99 11.70
N SER A 116 8.49 6.92 10.93
CA SER A 116 7.47 6.56 9.94
C SER A 116 6.20 6.07 10.63
N TYR A 117 5.05 6.37 10.03
CA TYR A 117 3.75 5.86 10.47
C TYR A 117 3.62 4.35 10.20
N GLY A 118 4.33 3.86 9.19
CA GLY A 118 4.35 2.48 8.76
C GLY A 118 4.89 2.38 7.34
N LYS A 119 4.69 1.23 6.69
CA LYS A 119 5.01 1.04 5.27
C LYS A 119 3.74 0.93 4.45
N ALA A 120 3.80 1.44 3.22
CA ALA A 120 2.75 1.29 2.22
C ALA A 120 3.31 0.67 0.93
N ILE A 121 2.47 -0.10 0.25
CA ILE A 121 2.72 -0.63 -1.08
C ILE A 121 2.52 0.50 -2.09
N VAL A 122 3.50 0.67 -2.96
CA VAL A 122 3.55 1.70 -4.01
C VAL A 122 3.79 0.99 -5.34
N TYR A 123 2.96 1.28 -6.34
CA TYR A 123 3.15 0.80 -7.71
C TYR A 123 3.91 1.86 -8.50
N LEU A 124 5.08 1.52 -9.04
CA LEU A 124 6.01 2.46 -9.66
C LEU A 124 6.41 1.98 -11.06
N ALA A 125 6.24 2.83 -12.08
CA ALA A 125 6.79 2.54 -13.40
C ALA A 125 8.27 2.89 -13.40
N THR A 126 9.12 1.89 -13.58
CA THR A 126 10.58 2.07 -13.55
C THR A 126 11.07 2.79 -14.80
N THR A 127 12.30 3.31 -14.76
CA THR A 127 12.95 3.92 -15.93
C THR A 127 13.28 2.92 -17.04
N GLU A 128 13.19 1.61 -16.76
CA GLU A 128 13.40 0.53 -17.72
C GLU A 128 12.10 0.15 -18.45
N ASN A 129 10.98 0.76 -18.10
CA ASN A 129 9.69 0.55 -18.73
C ASN A 129 9.70 1.05 -20.18
N GLU A 130 9.18 0.26 -21.12
CA GLU A 130 9.10 0.62 -22.56
C GLU A 130 8.31 1.91 -22.80
N GLU A 131 7.37 2.22 -21.91
CA GLU A 131 6.53 3.41 -21.96
C GLU A 131 7.16 4.60 -21.22
N TYR A 132 8.37 4.47 -20.68
CA TYR A 132 9.07 5.58 -20.02
C TYR A 132 9.54 6.61 -21.06
N LEU A 133 8.91 7.79 -21.08
CA LEU A 133 9.22 8.89 -22.00
C LEU A 133 10.39 9.75 -21.53
N GLY A 134 10.75 9.65 -20.25
CA GLY A 134 11.87 10.39 -19.67
C GLY A 134 11.62 11.86 -19.40
N GLU A 135 12.69 12.50 -18.95
CA GLU A 135 12.76 13.92 -18.63
C GLU A 135 12.60 14.78 -19.87
N ASP A 136 11.88 15.90 -19.70
CA ASP A 136 11.66 16.91 -20.72
C ASP A 136 11.36 18.25 -20.01
N THR A 137 11.38 19.35 -20.75
CA THR A 137 11.07 20.67 -20.21
C THR A 137 9.61 20.76 -19.77
N ILE A 138 9.32 21.57 -18.74
CA ILE A 138 7.94 21.81 -18.28
C ILE A 138 7.05 22.27 -19.44
N ASP A 139 7.54 23.17 -20.30
CA ASP A 139 6.82 23.63 -21.50
C ASP A 139 6.46 22.49 -22.46
N ASN A 140 7.42 21.61 -22.77
CA ASN A 140 7.18 20.47 -23.67
C ASN A 140 6.20 19.49 -23.06
N ILE A 141 6.34 19.17 -21.77
CA ILE A 141 5.41 18.28 -21.04
C ILE A 141 4.01 18.88 -21.03
N ALA A 142 3.86 20.17 -20.74
CA ALA A 142 2.58 20.86 -20.75
C ALA A 142 1.93 20.85 -22.14
N GLN A 143 2.69 21.13 -23.20
CA GLN A 143 2.19 21.05 -24.57
C GLN A 143 1.78 19.63 -24.98
N HIS A 144 2.54 18.63 -24.54
CA HIS A 144 2.22 17.21 -24.78
C HIS A 144 0.90 16.85 -24.10
N ILE A 145 0.77 17.11 -22.79
CA ILE A 145 -0.46 16.88 -22.02
C ILE A 145 -1.66 17.64 -22.62
N PHE A 146 -1.45 18.87 -23.08
CA PHE A 146 -2.52 19.69 -23.66
C PHE A 146 -3.16 19.06 -24.91
N ARG A 147 -2.33 18.39 -25.74
CA ARG A 147 -2.72 17.79 -27.02
C ARG A 147 -3.18 16.33 -26.90
N SER A 148 -2.77 15.61 -25.85
CA SER A 148 -3.06 14.18 -25.71
C SER A 148 -4.47 13.87 -25.22
N ILE A 149 -5.07 12.84 -25.82
CA ILE A 149 -6.39 12.30 -25.48
C ILE A 149 -6.32 10.78 -25.63
N GLY A 150 -6.86 10.06 -24.65
CA GLY A 150 -6.99 8.61 -24.72
C GLY A 150 -8.39 8.13 -24.33
N PRO A 151 -8.60 6.80 -24.25
CA PRO A 151 -9.89 6.20 -23.92
C PRO A 151 -10.50 6.66 -22.59
N SER A 152 -9.66 7.11 -21.63
CA SER A 152 -10.10 7.62 -20.33
C SER A 152 -10.31 9.14 -20.29
N GLY A 153 -10.29 9.80 -21.44
CA GLY A 153 -10.49 11.25 -21.60
C GLY A 153 -9.21 12.02 -21.89
N ARG A 154 -9.28 13.35 -21.79
CA ARG A 154 -8.13 14.22 -22.10
C ARG A 154 -7.03 14.01 -21.07
N ASN A 155 -5.77 14.18 -21.47
CA ASN A 155 -4.67 14.13 -20.53
C ASN A 155 -4.68 15.34 -19.58
N ILE A 156 -5.19 16.50 -20.03
CA ILE A 156 -5.46 17.67 -19.19
C ILE A 156 -6.29 17.30 -17.95
N ASP A 157 -7.35 16.50 -18.12
CA ASP A 157 -8.22 16.12 -17.00
C ASP A 157 -7.48 15.29 -15.93
N TYR A 158 -6.44 14.56 -16.33
CA TYR A 158 -5.58 13.85 -15.38
C TYR A 158 -4.74 14.83 -14.56
N LEU A 159 -4.06 15.75 -15.24
CA LEU A 159 -3.22 16.77 -14.62
C LEU A 159 -4.03 17.61 -13.63
N LEU A 160 -5.18 18.16 -14.06
CA LEU A 160 -6.00 19.03 -13.21
C LEU A 160 -6.61 18.30 -12.01
N LYS A 161 -6.97 17.02 -12.15
CA LYS A 161 -7.44 16.21 -11.00
C LYS A 161 -6.32 15.93 -10.00
N LEU A 162 -5.11 15.66 -10.50
CA LEU A 162 -3.94 15.48 -9.65
C LEU A 162 -3.61 16.79 -8.91
N ALA A 163 -3.51 17.91 -9.64
CA ALA A 163 -3.21 19.21 -9.07
C ALA A 163 -4.27 19.63 -8.03
N ASN A 164 -5.57 19.48 -8.34
CA ASN A 164 -6.64 19.72 -7.38
C ASN A 164 -6.50 18.87 -6.11
N SER A 165 -6.15 17.58 -6.25
CA SER A 165 -5.94 16.70 -5.09
C SER A 165 -4.81 17.21 -4.20
N LEU A 166 -3.76 17.80 -4.78
CA LEU A 166 -2.62 18.38 -4.04
C LEU A 166 -2.96 19.73 -3.43
N HIS A 167 -3.72 20.58 -4.14
CA HIS A 167 -4.25 21.84 -3.60
C HIS A 167 -5.17 21.58 -2.39
N GLU A 168 -6.06 20.59 -2.46
CA GLU A 168 -6.93 20.20 -1.34
C GLU A 168 -6.14 19.67 -0.13
N MET A 169 -4.96 19.09 -0.34
CA MET A 169 -4.05 18.69 0.73
C MET A 169 -3.30 19.88 1.35
N GLY A 170 -3.24 21.02 0.67
CA GLY A 170 -2.45 22.18 1.10
C GLY A 170 -0.95 21.97 0.96
N VAL A 171 -0.51 21.12 0.02
CA VAL A 171 0.89 20.75 -0.19
C VAL A 171 1.43 21.30 -1.51
N VAL A 172 2.74 21.54 -1.56
CA VAL A 172 3.40 22.05 -2.77
C VAL A 172 4.04 20.91 -3.54
N ASP A 173 3.68 20.79 -4.82
CA ASP A 173 4.40 19.97 -5.80
C ASP A 173 4.76 20.85 -6.99
N GLN A 174 6.00 21.35 -6.99
CA GLN A 174 6.47 22.31 -7.99
C GLN A 174 6.35 21.77 -9.41
N HIS A 175 6.66 20.48 -9.63
CA HIS A 175 6.61 19.87 -10.95
C HIS A 175 5.19 19.82 -11.49
N VAL A 176 4.23 19.40 -10.67
CA VAL A 176 2.82 19.34 -11.07
C VAL A 176 2.26 20.75 -11.30
N PHE A 177 2.55 21.70 -10.40
CA PHE A 177 1.98 23.05 -10.45
C PHE A 177 2.56 23.93 -11.57
N ASP A 178 3.83 23.75 -11.93
CA ASP A 178 4.42 24.44 -13.08
C ASP A 178 3.77 23.98 -14.40
N ILE A 179 3.52 22.68 -14.54
CA ILE A 179 2.81 22.13 -15.70
C ILE A 179 1.34 22.59 -15.71
N GLU A 180 0.66 22.54 -14.56
CA GLU A 180 -0.72 23.03 -14.40
C GLU A 180 -0.84 24.47 -14.90
N LYS A 181 0.04 25.36 -14.44
CA LYS A 181 0.02 26.77 -14.83
C LYS A 181 0.07 26.95 -16.34
N ILE A 182 1.03 26.30 -17.02
CA ILE A 182 1.17 26.41 -18.48
C ILE A 182 -0.05 25.82 -19.20
N VAL A 183 -0.59 24.70 -18.73
CA VAL A 183 -1.79 24.09 -19.31
C VAL A 183 -3.01 25.00 -19.15
N LEU A 184 -3.19 25.66 -18.01
CA LEU A 184 -4.28 26.62 -17.80
C LEU A 184 -4.15 27.84 -18.73
N GLU A 185 -2.95 28.38 -18.92
CA GLU A 185 -2.69 29.45 -19.88
C GLU A 185 -2.98 29.03 -21.33
N LEU A 186 -2.65 27.78 -21.70
CA LEU A 186 -2.98 27.21 -23.01
C LEU A 186 -4.51 27.04 -23.17
N MET A 187 -5.21 26.59 -22.14
CA MET A 187 -6.67 26.44 -22.16
C MET A 187 -7.37 27.78 -22.36
N ASP A 188 -6.94 28.83 -21.65
CA ASP A 188 -7.47 30.19 -21.81
C ASP A 188 -7.25 30.71 -23.24
N ARG A 189 -6.02 30.61 -23.74
CA ARG A 189 -5.65 31.02 -25.10
C ARG A 189 -6.48 30.33 -26.20
N HIS A 190 -6.85 29.06 -25.98
CA HIS A 190 -7.63 28.26 -26.92
C HIS A 190 -9.13 28.20 -26.58
N GLN A 191 -9.60 28.98 -25.59
CA GLN A 191 -11.00 29.05 -25.15
C GLN A 191 -11.59 27.67 -24.78
N ILE A 192 -10.77 26.81 -24.17
CA ILE A 192 -11.19 25.49 -23.72
C ILE A 192 -11.79 25.62 -22.32
N ASN A 193 -13.12 25.59 -22.25
CA ASN A 193 -13.83 25.59 -20.97
C ASN A 193 -13.72 24.22 -20.31
N HIS A 194 -13.22 24.19 -19.08
CA HIS A 194 -13.29 23.00 -18.24
C HIS A 194 -14.72 22.88 -17.67
N HIS A 195 -15.41 21.77 -17.94
CA HIS A 195 -16.72 21.47 -17.36
C HIS A 195 -16.56 20.99 -15.90
N ASN A 196 -15.91 21.79 -15.07
CA ASN A 196 -15.89 21.66 -13.61
C ASN A 196 -15.61 23.05 -13.04
N SER A 197 -16.67 23.67 -12.56
CA SER A 197 -16.78 25.01 -12.01
C SER A 197 -15.98 25.19 -10.72
N LEU A 198 -14.71 25.60 -10.79
CA LEU A 198 -13.95 26.03 -9.59
C LEU A 198 -12.93 27.18 -9.81
N VAL A 199 -12.80 27.74 -11.03
CA VAL A 199 -11.79 28.79 -11.31
C VAL A 199 -12.31 30.23 -11.09
N GLU A 200 -13.54 30.43 -10.59
CA GLU A 200 -14.06 31.79 -10.36
C GLU A 200 -13.50 32.51 -9.12
N ASN A 201 -12.76 31.84 -8.22
CA ASN A 201 -12.30 32.46 -6.97
C ASN A 201 -10.86 32.98 -6.94
N LEU A 202 -10.12 32.94 -8.06
CA LEU A 202 -8.72 33.41 -8.11
C LEU A 202 -8.51 34.75 -8.82
N SER A 203 -9.57 35.53 -9.00
CA SER A 203 -9.50 36.89 -9.56
C SER A 203 -9.95 37.95 -8.55
N LEU A 204 -8.98 38.70 -8.01
CA LEU A 204 -9.10 40.04 -7.40
C LEU A 204 -9.77 40.16 -6.01
N SER A 205 -8.97 40.26 -4.94
CA SER A 205 -8.82 41.51 -4.16
C SER A 205 -8.00 41.35 -2.86
N SER A 206 -7.48 42.48 -2.42
CA SER A 206 -6.48 42.80 -1.42
C SER A 206 -6.86 42.61 0.06
N SER A 207 -5.89 42.14 0.85
CA SER A 207 -5.62 42.39 2.29
C SER A 207 -6.53 41.75 3.37
N PRO A 208 -5.97 41.47 4.57
CA PRO A 208 -6.50 40.45 5.49
C PRO A 208 -7.39 41.02 6.60
N THR A 209 -8.42 40.27 7.00
CA THR A 209 -9.09 40.48 8.30
C THR A 209 -9.50 39.16 8.94
N SER A 210 -9.55 39.19 10.27
CA SER A 210 -9.67 38.08 11.21
C SER A 210 -11.12 37.60 11.44
N SER A 211 -11.23 36.41 12.06
CA SER A 211 -12.45 35.68 12.45
C SER A 211 -13.12 34.92 11.29
N MET A 212 -13.48 33.64 11.39
CA MET A 212 -14.04 32.94 12.54
C MET A 212 -13.57 31.48 12.67
N LEU A 213 -13.28 31.11 13.91
CA LEU A 213 -13.46 29.74 14.43
C LEU A 213 -14.95 29.40 14.47
N SER A 214 -15.34 28.25 13.92
CA SER A 214 -16.11 27.20 14.63
C SER A 214 -16.70 26.18 13.64
N SER A 215 -16.39 24.92 13.92
CA SER A 215 -17.26 23.74 13.85
C SER A 215 -18.12 23.50 12.61
N ILE A 216 -17.97 22.31 12.02
CA ILE A 216 -19.07 21.33 11.85
C ILE A 216 -18.48 19.95 11.55
N ASN A 217 -18.85 18.99 12.39
CA ASN A 217 -18.76 17.55 12.18
C ASN A 217 -19.68 17.12 11.02
N SER A 218 -19.24 16.18 10.18
CA SER A 218 -20.18 15.24 9.57
C SER A 218 -19.52 13.90 9.27
N LEU A 219 -19.77 12.93 10.17
CA LEU A 219 -19.83 11.51 9.82
C LEU A 219 -20.91 11.33 8.74
N VAL A 220 -20.60 10.55 7.71
CA VAL A 220 -21.63 9.89 6.89
C VAL A 220 -21.34 8.40 6.91
N VAL A 221 -22.20 7.69 7.63
CA VAL A 221 -22.40 6.24 7.60
C VAL A 221 -23.40 5.98 6.48
N ASN A 222 -23.09 5.10 5.52
CA ASN A 222 -24.10 4.52 4.64
C ASN A 222 -24.16 3.01 4.85
N GLY A 223 -25.30 2.59 5.38
CA GLY A 223 -25.65 1.20 5.66
C GLY A 223 -26.13 0.43 4.44
N ALA A 224 -26.06 -0.89 4.60
CA ALA A 224 -26.46 -1.90 3.63
C ALA A 224 -27.97 -1.96 3.38
N THR A 225 -28.35 -2.49 2.22
CA THR A 225 -29.62 -3.19 2.05
C THR A 225 -29.39 -4.47 1.25
N THR A 226 -29.85 -5.57 1.82
CA THR A 226 -29.82 -6.94 1.33
C THR A 226 -30.99 -7.22 0.38
N THR A 227 -30.73 -7.96 -0.69
CA THR A 227 -31.70 -8.92 -1.28
C THR A 227 -30.91 -10.04 -1.95
N GLY A 228 -31.12 -11.28 -1.52
CA GLY A 228 -30.52 -12.47 -2.11
C GLY A 228 -31.39 -13.13 -3.17
N THR A 229 -30.75 -13.92 -4.03
CA THR A 229 -31.33 -15.13 -4.64
C THR A 229 -30.20 -16.09 -5.05
N SER A 230 -30.46 -17.36 -4.81
CA SER A 230 -29.67 -18.59 -4.96
C SER A 230 -29.22 -18.96 -6.37
N GLY A 231 -28.09 -19.68 -6.51
CA GLY A 231 -27.86 -20.60 -7.63
C GLY A 231 -26.41 -20.98 -7.95
N SER A 232 -25.98 -22.16 -7.44
CA SER A 232 -25.03 -23.13 -8.02
C SER A 232 -23.54 -22.79 -8.30
N SER A 233 -22.65 -23.51 -7.61
CA SER A 233 -21.26 -23.80 -8.04
C SER A 233 -21.23 -24.71 -9.28
N PRO A 234 -20.15 -24.67 -10.09
CA PRO A 234 -19.10 -25.68 -9.90
C PRO A 234 -17.67 -25.23 -10.23
N GLY A 235 -16.67 -25.93 -9.65
CA GLY A 235 -15.41 -26.19 -10.36
C GLY A 235 -14.15 -25.56 -9.77
N THR A 236 -13.52 -26.31 -8.87
CA THR A 236 -12.10 -26.29 -8.51
C THR A 236 -11.15 -26.12 -9.71
N ASN A 237 -10.17 -25.22 -9.57
CA ASN A 237 -8.81 -25.33 -10.12
C ASN A 237 -7.89 -24.33 -9.38
N SER A 238 -7.12 -24.82 -8.40
CA SER A 238 -5.80 -24.23 -8.04
C SER A 238 -4.72 -25.12 -8.69
N PRO A 239 -3.39 -24.89 -8.57
CA PRO A 239 -2.62 -23.73 -8.09
C PRO A 239 -1.34 -23.44 -8.93
N LEU A 240 -1.01 -22.19 -9.25
CA LEU A 240 0.35 -21.79 -9.70
C LEU A 240 0.64 -20.27 -9.62
N LEU A 241 -0.29 -19.48 -9.08
CA LEU A 241 -0.30 -18.01 -9.19
C LEU A 241 -0.33 -17.28 -7.83
N ASP A 242 0.01 -17.95 -6.72
CA ASP A 242 -0.34 -17.47 -5.37
C ASP A 242 0.85 -17.28 -4.39
N GLU A 243 2.05 -17.75 -4.71
CA GLU A 243 3.15 -17.74 -3.71
C GLU A 243 3.73 -16.35 -3.46
N LYS A 244 3.95 -15.54 -4.51
CA LYS A 244 4.67 -14.25 -4.38
C LYS A 244 3.87 -13.17 -3.64
N ALA A 245 2.54 -13.17 -3.81
CA ALA A 245 1.66 -12.24 -3.10
C ALA A 245 1.48 -12.64 -1.63
N LEU A 246 1.32 -13.95 -1.38
CA LEU A 246 1.25 -14.51 -0.04
C LEU A 246 2.57 -14.29 0.73
N GLU A 247 3.71 -14.48 0.08
CA GLU A 247 5.03 -14.24 0.65
C GLU A 247 5.22 -12.77 1.08
N LEU A 248 4.79 -11.81 0.27
CA LEU A 248 4.83 -10.39 0.60
C LEU A 248 3.92 -10.03 1.78
N LEU A 249 2.68 -10.54 1.78
CA LEU A 249 1.76 -10.34 2.89
C LEU A 249 2.35 -10.93 4.18
N HIS A 250 2.88 -12.15 4.11
CA HIS A 250 3.52 -12.79 5.25
C HIS A 250 4.75 -12.01 5.70
N ARG A 251 5.57 -11.48 4.79
CA ARG A 251 6.72 -10.64 5.15
C ARG A 251 6.28 -9.36 5.86
N HIS A 252 5.27 -8.66 5.34
CA HIS A 252 4.72 -7.46 5.94
C HIS A 252 4.20 -7.72 7.36
N LYS A 253 3.37 -8.77 7.49
CA LYS A 253 2.82 -9.22 8.77
C LYS A 253 3.93 -9.45 9.80
N ARG A 254 5.00 -10.16 9.43
CA ARG A 254 6.04 -10.58 10.36
C ARG A 254 6.92 -9.45 10.90
N PHE A 255 7.21 -8.41 10.10
CA PHE A 255 8.10 -7.33 10.51
C PHE A 255 7.39 -6.14 11.17
N TYR A 256 6.13 -5.86 10.82
CA TYR A 256 5.51 -4.56 11.12
C TYR A 256 4.23 -4.63 11.94
N MET A 257 3.70 -5.82 12.22
CA MET A 257 2.56 -5.96 13.12
C MET A 257 3.01 -6.15 14.57
N LYS A 258 2.14 -5.74 15.48
CA LYS A 258 2.27 -6.09 16.89
C LYS A 258 1.95 -7.59 17.05
N PRO A 259 2.81 -8.37 17.72
CA PRO A 259 2.51 -9.76 18.02
C PRO A 259 1.23 -9.89 18.85
N GLN A 260 0.34 -10.81 18.46
CA GLN A 260 -0.93 -11.07 19.14
C GLN A 260 -0.78 -12.03 20.34
N GLY A 261 0.35 -12.71 20.42
CA GLY A 261 0.68 -13.58 21.54
C GLY A 261 2.17 -13.91 21.58
N THR A 262 2.55 -14.67 22.61
CA THR A 262 3.92 -15.13 22.81
C THR A 262 3.93 -16.65 22.91
N VAL A 263 4.84 -17.31 22.20
CA VAL A 263 5.14 -18.73 22.29
C VAL A 263 6.47 -18.89 23.02
N ILE A 264 6.48 -19.68 24.09
CA ILE A 264 7.66 -19.90 24.95
C ILE A 264 8.25 -21.26 24.58
N ILE A 265 9.55 -21.28 24.29
CA ILE A 265 10.24 -22.45 23.76
C ILE A 265 11.35 -22.96 24.70
N ASP A 266 11.64 -24.26 24.61
CA ASP A 266 12.77 -24.86 25.34
C ASP A 266 14.13 -24.52 24.70
N GLN A 267 15.21 -24.84 25.42
CA GLN A 267 16.58 -24.57 24.96
C GLN A 267 16.96 -25.33 23.67
N GLY A 268 16.37 -26.50 23.42
CA GLY A 268 16.60 -27.26 22.19
C GLY A 268 15.99 -26.55 20.97
N ALA A 269 14.79 -26.01 21.12
CA ALA A 269 14.11 -25.19 20.13
C ALA A 269 14.83 -23.85 19.89
N VAL A 270 15.33 -23.19 20.95
CA VAL A 270 16.15 -21.96 20.82
C VAL A 270 17.35 -22.23 19.92
N GLN A 271 18.13 -23.28 20.22
CA GLN A 271 19.29 -23.65 19.40
C GLN A 271 18.90 -24.00 17.96
N ALA A 272 17.79 -24.72 17.75
CA ALA A 272 17.34 -25.12 16.43
C ALA A 272 16.92 -23.91 15.56
N ILE A 273 16.21 -22.94 16.14
CA ILE A 273 15.78 -21.73 15.45
C ILE A 273 16.98 -20.82 15.16
N SER A 274 17.80 -20.50 16.18
CA SER A 274 18.90 -19.55 16.04
C SER A 274 20.05 -20.04 15.16
N GLN A 275 20.33 -21.35 15.10
CA GLN A 275 21.51 -21.87 14.39
C GLN A 275 21.22 -22.52 13.04
N ARG A 276 19.97 -22.92 12.77
CA ARG A 276 19.64 -23.76 11.61
C ARG A 276 18.42 -23.32 10.83
N ALA A 277 17.84 -22.15 11.16
CA ALA A 277 16.61 -21.64 10.56
C ALA A 277 15.54 -22.73 10.41
N LYS A 278 15.34 -23.53 11.47
CA LYS A 278 14.37 -24.63 11.45
C LYS A 278 13.00 -24.15 11.89
N SER A 279 11.97 -24.77 11.32
CA SER A 279 10.58 -24.59 11.74
C SER A 279 10.42 -24.93 13.23
N LEU A 280 9.60 -24.16 13.93
CA LEU A 280 9.24 -24.44 15.31
C LEU A 280 8.23 -25.58 15.36
N LEU A 281 8.61 -26.70 15.95
CA LEU A 281 7.74 -27.87 16.14
C LEU A 281 7.04 -27.82 17.51
N PRO A 282 5.84 -28.42 17.66
CA PRO A 282 5.09 -28.41 18.92
C PRO A 282 5.87 -28.97 20.11
N VAL A 283 6.73 -29.97 19.88
CA VAL A 283 7.56 -30.62 20.91
C VAL A 283 8.51 -29.63 21.62
N GLY A 284 8.95 -28.59 20.93
CA GLY A 284 9.89 -27.60 21.44
C GLY A 284 9.23 -26.42 22.16
N ILE A 285 7.89 -26.44 22.29
CA ILE A 285 7.11 -25.38 22.93
C ILE A 285 6.74 -25.83 24.35
N ILE A 286 7.03 -24.98 25.33
CA ILE A 286 6.80 -25.23 26.76
C ILE A 286 5.72 -24.36 27.37
N GLY A 287 5.34 -23.28 26.69
CA GLY A 287 4.19 -22.46 27.07
C GLY A 287 3.79 -21.50 25.98
N PHE A 288 2.69 -20.78 26.19
CA PHE A 288 2.31 -19.63 25.38
C PHE A 288 1.42 -18.69 26.20
N THR A 289 1.33 -17.44 25.77
CA THR A 289 0.44 -16.41 26.33
C THR A 289 -0.28 -15.66 25.21
N GLY A 290 -1.45 -15.12 25.51
CA GLY A 290 -2.32 -14.43 24.54
C GLY A 290 -3.36 -15.36 23.89
N GLU A 291 -4.34 -14.75 23.24
CA GLU A 291 -5.35 -15.42 22.43
C GLU A 291 -5.14 -14.99 20.98
N PHE A 292 -4.82 -15.96 20.12
CA PHE A 292 -4.50 -15.73 18.71
C PHE A 292 -5.08 -16.84 17.84
N GLU A 293 -5.37 -16.50 16.59
CA GLU A 293 -5.83 -17.43 15.54
C GLU A 293 -4.64 -17.92 14.68
N SER A 294 -4.88 -18.86 13.77
CA SER A 294 -3.85 -19.19 12.77
C SER A 294 -3.54 -18.00 11.86
N ASP A 295 -2.32 -17.97 11.33
CA ASP A 295 -1.68 -16.89 10.58
C ASP A 295 -1.46 -15.59 11.37
N ALA A 296 -1.72 -15.61 12.70
CA ALA A 296 -1.36 -14.51 13.58
C ALA A 296 0.15 -14.43 13.79
N LEU A 297 0.67 -13.21 13.90
CA LEU A 297 2.05 -12.96 14.32
C LEU A 297 2.18 -13.23 15.82
N VAL A 298 3.15 -14.07 16.19
CA VAL A 298 3.52 -14.33 17.59
C VAL A 298 5.00 -14.02 17.84
N THR A 299 5.31 -13.58 19.05
CA THR A 299 6.70 -13.50 19.55
C THR A 299 7.12 -14.88 20.02
N ILE A 300 8.35 -15.29 19.74
CA ILE A 300 8.93 -16.53 20.23
C ILE A 300 9.99 -16.18 21.27
N GLN A 301 9.77 -16.60 22.51
CA GLN A 301 10.64 -16.30 23.66
C GLN A 301 11.29 -17.55 24.23
N ASP A 302 12.49 -17.41 24.78
CA ASP A 302 13.07 -18.43 25.63
C ASP A 302 12.39 -18.49 27.01
N SER A 303 12.74 -19.48 27.82
CA SER A 303 12.23 -19.64 29.18
C SER A 303 12.59 -18.49 30.14
N ASN A 304 13.51 -17.61 29.75
CA ASN A 304 13.93 -16.44 30.55
C ASN A 304 13.20 -15.16 30.12
N GLY A 305 12.30 -15.24 29.12
CA GLY A 305 11.57 -14.11 28.58
C GLY A 305 12.34 -13.28 27.55
N SER A 306 13.45 -13.80 27.02
CA SER A 306 14.19 -13.15 25.94
C SER A 306 13.53 -13.44 24.59
N ASP A 307 13.25 -12.39 23.83
CA ASP A 307 12.73 -12.49 22.46
C ASP A 307 13.80 -13.10 21.53
N ILE A 308 13.52 -14.28 20.98
CA ILE A 308 14.43 -15.03 20.09
C ILE A 308 14.06 -14.78 18.62
N SER A 309 12.77 -14.76 18.32
CA SER A 309 12.26 -14.58 16.97
C SER A 309 10.80 -14.15 17.00
N ARG A 310 10.24 -13.87 15.82
CA ARG A 310 8.80 -13.73 15.59
C ARG A 310 8.39 -14.60 14.41
N GLY A 311 7.12 -14.96 14.32
CA GLY A 311 6.62 -15.63 13.13
C GLY A 311 5.12 -15.82 13.06
N LEU A 312 4.63 -16.24 11.90
CA LEU A 312 3.21 -16.53 11.69
C LEU A 312 2.92 -17.97 12.08
N THR A 313 1.97 -18.16 12.98
CA THR A 313 1.65 -19.49 13.49
C THR A 313 0.61 -20.21 12.63
N ASN A 314 0.82 -21.50 12.35
CA ASN A 314 -0.15 -22.33 11.64
C ASN A 314 -1.37 -22.68 12.51
N TYR A 315 -1.26 -22.56 13.84
CA TYR A 315 -2.25 -23.02 14.80
C TYR A 315 -2.69 -21.88 15.73
N SER A 316 -4.00 -21.75 15.93
CA SER A 316 -4.58 -20.89 16.96
C SER A 316 -4.12 -21.29 18.36
N SER A 317 -4.23 -20.38 19.31
CA SER A 317 -3.99 -20.64 20.74
C SER A 317 -4.81 -21.82 21.30
N LYS A 318 -6.03 -22.04 20.79
CA LYS A 318 -6.89 -23.18 21.16
C LYS A 318 -6.34 -24.50 20.65
N GLU A 319 -5.90 -24.55 19.40
CA GLU A 319 -5.23 -25.73 18.82
C GLU A 319 -3.88 -25.96 19.51
N LEU A 320 -3.10 -24.91 19.73
CA LEU A 320 -1.78 -24.97 20.36
C LEU A 320 -1.84 -25.58 21.77
N ALA A 321 -2.89 -25.27 22.54
CA ALA A 321 -3.14 -25.86 23.85
C ALA A 321 -3.25 -27.40 23.83
N LEU A 322 -3.72 -27.97 22.72
CA LEU A 322 -3.89 -29.42 22.57
C LEU A 322 -2.59 -30.11 22.14
N ILE A 323 -1.75 -29.42 21.37
CA ILE A 323 -0.58 -30.00 20.70
C ILE A 323 0.76 -29.65 21.32
N ILE A 324 0.79 -28.74 22.29
CA ILE A 324 2.02 -28.34 22.98
C ILE A 324 2.76 -29.54 23.59
N GLY A 325 4.06 -29.62 23.33
CA GLY A 325 4.92 -30.72 23.79
C GLY A 325 4.68 -32.07 23.09
N LYS A 326 3.84 -32.14 22.05
CA LYS A 326 3.53 -33.38 21.32
C LYS A 326 4.43 -33.56 20.09
N GLN A 327 4.54 -34.79 19.61
CA GLN A 327 5.26 -35.09 18.37
C GLN A 327 4.36 -34.76 17.16
N SER A 328 4.94 -34.29 16.06
CA SER A 328 4.20 -33.88 14.86
C SER A 328 3.30 -34.97 14.26
N LYS A 329 3.66 -36.25 14.46
CA LYS A 329 2.86 -37.41 14.03
C LYS A 329 1.55 -37.58 14.79
N ASP A 330 1.45 -37.01 16.00
CA ASP A 330 0.27 -37.17 16.86
C ASP A 330 -0.77 -36.06 16.61
N LEU A 331 -0.42 -35.01 15.83
CA LEU A 331 -1.24 -33.80 15.65
C LEU A 331 -2.61 -34.09 15.02
N GLU A 332 -2.65 -34.89 13.97
CA GLU A 332 -3.90 -35.23 13.28
C GLU A 332 -4.87 -35.94 14.22
N SER A 333 -4.37 -36.82 15.09
CA SER A 333 -5.21 -37.54 16.06
C SER A 333 -5.75 -36.64 17.18
N LEU A 334 -5.03 -35.57 17.52
CA LEU A 334 -5.40 -34.62 18.58
C LEU A 334 -6.34 -33.52 18.10
N LEU A 335 -6.15 -33.05 16.86
CA LEU A 335 -6.94 -31.96 16.27
C LEU A 335 -8.11 -32.46 15.43
N GLY A 336 -8.05 -33.70 14.95
CA GLY A 336 -9.03 -34.28 14.02
C GLY A 336 -8.77 -33.93 12.55
N TYR A 337 -7.68 -33.22 12.25
CA TYR A 337 -7.20 -32.88 10.91
C TYR A 337 -5.70 -32.57 10.94
N PHE A 338 -5.06 -32.64 9.79
CA PHE A 338 -3.63 -32.31 9.63
C PHE A 338 -3.44 -30.98 8.90
N LYS A 339 -2.77 -30.01 9.55
CA LYS A 339 -2.50 -28.68 9.00
C LYS A 339 -1.01 -28.43 8.70
N GLY A 340 -0.15 -29.37 9.08
CA GLY A 340 1.32 -29.27 8.90
C GLY A 340 2.08 -29.65 10.18
N GLU A 341 3.35 -30.02 10.03
CA GLU A 341 4.14 -30.53 11.16
C GLU A 341 4.62 -29.45 12.13
N SER A 342 4.71 -28.20 11.66
CA SER A 342 5.28 -27.05 12.35
C SER A 342 4.21 -26.11 12.89
N VAL A 343 4.46 -25.57 14.08
CA VAL A 343 3.67 -24.47 14.65
C VAL A 343 4.01 -23.15 14.01
N VAL A 344 5.28 -22.93 13.67
CA VAL A 344 5.73 -21.81 12.84
C VAL A 344 6.72 -22.38 11.84
N ASP A 345 6.44 -22.23 10.55
CA ASP A 345 7.37 -22.69 9.52
C ASP A 345 8.61 -21.80 9.44
N HIS A 346 9.76 -22.38 9.09
CA HIS A 346 11.00 -21.63 8.91
C HIS A 346 10.88 -20.45 7.93
N THR A 347 10.10 -20.61 6.86
CA THR A 347 9.82 -19.54 5.91
C THR A 347 8.98 -18.41 6.51
N ASN A 348 8.30 -18.67 7.63
CA ASN A 348 7.47 -17.74 8.39
C ASN A 348 8.14 -17.25 9.68
N LEU A 349 9.41 -17.60 9.94
CA LEU A 349 10.21 -17.06 11.05
C LEU A 349 10.96 -15.79 10.65
N ILE A 350 11.17 -14.92 11.63
CA ILE A 350 12.09 -13.78 11.60
C ILE A 350 12.90 -13.81 12.90
N LEU A 351 14.22 -13.95 12.78
CA LEU A 351 15.12 -13.83 13.92
C LEU A 351 15.22 -12.36 14.35
N LEU A 352 15.26 -12.12 15.66
CA LEU A 352 15.38 -10.78 16.26
C LEU A 352 16.82 -10.44 16.65
#